data_AF-A0A7V8WPS7-F1
#
_entry.id   AF-A0A7V8WPS7-F1
#
_cell.length_a   1.000
_cell.length_b   1.000
_cell.length_c   1.000
_cell.angle_alpha   90.00
_cell.angle_beta   90.00
_cell.angle_gamma   90.00
#
_symmetry.space_group_name_H-M   'P 1'
#
loop_
_entity.id
_entity.type
_entity.pdbx_description
1 polymer ?
#
loop_
_entity_poly.entity_id
_entity_poly.type
_entity_poly.pdbx_seq_one_letter_code
_entity_poly.pdbx_strand_id
1 'polypeptide(L)'
;MATTMGPRANTPARWQTALKRPLDEGVEIRQPAGCGMWIATSSSSAGTAHEVTSWACGCPAGQFGDPVCKHGAALLARVGRLALETEPEPPTPAAPAVPAVCATCDGKRWVYKHSRYGDGFFRGPCPACVPSAFPLRPAA
;
A
#
# COMPACT_ATOMS: atom_id res chain seq x y z
N MET A 1 21.25 0.36 45.17
CA MET A 1 19.88 -0.12 44.98
C MET A 1 19.73 -0.51 43.51
N ALA A 2 19.61 -1.81 43.21
CA ALA A 2 19.43 -2.27 41.85
C ALA A 2 17.97 -2.09 41.46
N THR A 3 17.68 -1.12 40.60
CA THR A 3 16.35 -0.95 40.03
C THR A 3 16.04 -2.20 39.21
N THR A 4 15.11 -3.03 39.69
CA THR A 4 14.61 -4.19 38.96
C THR A 4 13.89 -3.67 37.73
N MET A 5 14.59 -3.58 36.61
CA MET A 5 14.01 -3.24 35.32
C MET A 5 13.11 -4.42 34.94
N GLY A 6 11.79 -4.24 35.02
CA GLY A 6 10.82 -5.27 34.67
C GLY A 6 11.04 -5.83 33.26
N PRO A 7 10.51 -7.04 32.96
CA PRO A 7 10.68 -7.65 31.65
C PRO A 7 10.22 -6.69 30.56
N ARG A 8 11.07 -6.47 29.55
CA ARG A 8 10.74 -5.54 28.47
C ARG A 8 9.49 -6.02 27.74
N ALA A 9 8.49 -5.16 27.65
CA ALA A 9 7.18 -5.52 27.08
C ALA A 9 7.30 -5.97 25.62
N ASN A 10 6.64 -7.06 25.27
CA ASN A 10 6.54 -7.56 23.89
C ASN A 10 5.26 -7.00 23.25
N THR A 11 5.32 -5.77 22.74
CA THR A 11 4.16 -5.09 22.15
C THR A 11 4.31 -4.87 20.65
N PRO A 12 3.22 -4.91 19.86
CA PRO A 12 3.26 -4.66 18.41
C PRO A 12 3.92 -3.33 18.03
N ALA A 13 3.65 -2.27 18.80
CA ALA A 13 4.25 -0.94 18.58
C ALA A 13 5.79 -0.94 18.68
N ARG A 14 6.37 -1.75 19.59
CA ARG A 14 7.82 -1.92 19.68
C ARG A 14 8.37 -2.64 18.46
N TRP A 15 7.68 -3.65 17.95
CA TRP A 15 8.08 -4.37 16.74
C TRP A 15 8.11 -3.44 15.52
N GLN A 16 7.10 -2.60 15.35
CA GLN A 16 7.10 -1.61 14.27
C GLN A 16 8.24 -0.60 14.41
N THR A 17 8.47 -0.08 15.61
CA THR A 17 9.58 0.86 15.88
C THR A 17 10.93 0.18 15.63
N ALA A 18 11.07 -1.08 16.03
CA ALA A 18 12.26 -1.88 15.81
C ALA A 18 12.48 -2.23 14.34
N LEU A 19 11.43 -2.26 13.52
CA LEU A 19 11.51 -2.52 12.08
C LEU A 19 11.96 -1.31 11.26
N LYS A 20 11.75 -0.09 11.74
CA LYS A 20 12.22 1.13 11.04
C LYS A 20 13.75 1.18 10.95
N ARG A 21 14.43 0.94 12.08
CA ARG A 21 15.92 0.95 12.17
C ARG A 21 16.65 0.05 11.16
N PRO A 22 16.32 -1.25 11.01
CA PRO A 22 17.01 -2.11 10.06
C PRO A 22 16.77 -1.70 8.60
N LEU A 23 15.66 -1.03 8.29
CA LEU A 23 15.42 -0.48 6.94
C LEU A 23 16.34 0.72 6.69
N ASP A 24 16.45 1.63 7.66
CA ASP A 24 17.33 2.81 7.55
C ASP A 24 18.81 2.41 7.50
N GLU A 25 19.20 1.39 8.27
CA GLU A 25 20.58 0.93 8.40
C GLU A 25 20.99 -0.09 7.31
N GLY A 26 20.08 -0.50 6.44
CA GLY A 26 20.36 -1.47 5.37
C GLY A 26 20.65 -2.90 5.87
N VAL A 27 20.01 -3.32 6.95
CA VAL A 27 20.10 -4.71 7.45
C VAL A 27 19.40 -5.64 6.47
N GLU A 28 20.13 -6.64 6.01
CA GLU A 28 19.62 -7.65 5.08
C GLU A 28 19.37 -8.97 5.80
N ILE A 29 18.24 -9.60 5.46
CA ILE A 29 17.89 -10.95 5.88
C ILE A 29 18.14 -11.91 4.73
N ARG A 30 19.02 -12.88 4.93
CA ARG A 30 19.35 -13.91 3.94
C ARG A 30 19.14 -15.30 4.53
N GLN A 31 18.86 -16.26 3.66
CA GLN A 31 18.79 -17.67 4.02
C GLN A 31 19.88 -18.40 3.24
N PRO A 32 20.96 -18.89 3.88
CA PRO A 32 21.98 -19.64 3.17
C PRO A 32 21.39 -20.94 2.61
N ALA A 33 21.80 -21.30 1.40
CA ALA A 33 21.32 -22.51 0.75
C ALA A 33 21.72 -23.76 1.56
N GLY A 34 20.77 -24.66 1.77
CA GLY A 34 21.02 -25.99 2.35
C GLY A 34 20.91 -26.10 3.88
N CYS A 35 20.88 -24.99 4.64
CA CYS A 35 20.81 -25.07 6.12
C CYS A 35 19.46 -24.66 6.72
N GLY A 36 18.55 -24.05 5.95
CA GLY A 36 17.23 -23.61 6.44
C GLY A 36 17.25 -22.46 7.45
N MET A 37 18.45 -22.08 7.94
CA MET A 37 18.66 -21.02 8.92
C MET A 37 18.57 -19.63 8.30
N TRP A 38 18.11 -18.65 9.07
CA TRP A 38 18.12 -17.26 8.65
C TRP A 38 19.30 -16.53 9.27
N ILE A 39 19.94 -15.68 8.48
CA ILE A 39 21.01 -14.79 8.93
C ILE A 39 20.61 -13.33 8.67
N ALA A 40 20.94 -12.47 9.63
CA ALA A 40 20.80 -11.02 9.50
C ALA A 40 22.17 -10.37 9.51
N THR A 41 22.42 -9.46 8.57
CA THR A 41 23.65 -8.67 8.57
C THR A 41 23.66 -7.66 9.72
N SER A 42 24.83 -7.43 10.29
CA SER A 42 25.02 -6.35 11.26
C SER A 42 25.26 -5.03 10.53
N SER A 43 24.55 -3.98 10.92
CA SER A 43 24.79 -2.62 10.42
C SER A 43 26.00 -1.94 11.06
N SER A 44 26.38 -2.34 12.28
CA SER A 44 27.48 -1.73 13.02
C SER A 44 28.83 -2.36 12.75
N SER A 45 28.86 -3.55 12.16
CA SER A 45 30.09 -4.32 11.94
C SER A 45 30.03 -5.03 10.60
N ALA A 46 30.71 -4.43 9.62
CA ALA A 46 30.83 -5.03 8.30
C ALA A 46 31.46 -6.42 8.41
N GLY A 47 30.79 -7.44 7.87
CA GLY A 47 31.23 -8.83 7.90
C GLY A 47 30.65 -9.68 9.04
N THR A 48 29.92 -9.09 10.00
CA THR A 48 29.23 -9.86 11.04
C THR A 48 27.81 -10.18 10.61
N ALA A 49 27.44 -11.46 10.68
CA ALA A 49 26.07 -11.92 10.53
C ALA A 49 25.61 -12.64 11.80
N HIS A 50 24.36 -12.39 12.19
CA HIS A 50 23.73 -13.03 13.32
C HIS A 50 22.73 -14.06 12.84
N GLU A 51 22.73 -15.24 13.45
CA GLU A 51 21.64 -16.19 13.28
C GLU A 51 20.34 -15.62 13.87
N VAL A 52 19.25 -15.78 13.13
CA VAL A 52 17.93 -15.29 13.53
C VAL A 52 16.90 -16.38 13.29
N THR A 53 15.97 -16.50 14.22
CA THR A 53 14.77 -17.34 14.09
C THR A 53 13.55 -16.48 14.41
N SER A 54 12.35 -17.02 14.21
CA SER A 54 11.12 -16.31 14.57
C SER A 54 10.94 -16.07 16.08
N TRP A 55 11.81 -16.63 16.92
CA TRP A 55 11.69 -16.59 18.39
C TRP A 55 12.95 -16.06 19.08
N ALA A 56 14.11 -16.12 18.44
CA ALA A 56 15.40 -15.75 19.03
C ALA A 56 16.34 -15.14 18.00
N CYS A 57 17.24 -14.29 18.47
CA CYS A 57 18.30 -13.71 17.64
C CYS A 57 19.63 -13.78 18.39
N GLY A 58 20.70 -14.16 17.69
CA GLY A 58 22.06 -14.20 18.22
C GLY A 58 22.72 -12.83 18.42
N CYS A 59 21.99 -11.73 18.25
CA CYS A 59 22.52 -10.38 18.50
C CYS A 59 22.56 -10.07 20.02
N PRO A 60 23.32 -9.05 20.45
CA PRO A 60 23.40 -8.68 21.87
C PRO A 60 22.02 -8.49 22.51
N ALA A 61 21.09 -7.81 21.83
CA ALA A 61 19.73 -7.60 22.36
C ALA A 61 18.98 -8.91 22.64
N GLY A 62 19.08 -9.90 21.73
CA GLY A 62 18.49 -11.21 21.94
C GLY A 62 19.20 -12.02 23.03
N GLN A 63 20.53 -11.92 23.11
CA GLN A 63 21.33 -12.56 24.17
C GLN A 63 21.02 -11.99 25.57
N PHE A 64 20.70 -10.70 25.67
CA PHE A 64 20.25 -10.07 26.91
C PHE A 64 18.76 -10.27 27.20
N GLY A 65 18.07 -11.12 26.43
CA GLY A 65 16.67 -11.48 26.66
C GLY A 65 15.64 -10.42 26.24
N ASP A 66 16.00 -9.47 25.37
CA ASP A 66 14.98 -8.59 24.77
C ASP A 66 14.19 -9.40 23.72
N PRO A 67 12.87 -9.58 23.90
CA PRO A 67 12.05 -10.28 22.92
C PRO A 67 11.97 -9.53 21.58
N VAL A 68 12.24 -8.22 21.57
CA VAL A 68 12.13 -7.37 20.38
C VAL A 68 13.51 -6.85 20.00
N CYS A 69 14.03 -7.33 18.86
CA CYS A 69 15.27 -6.81 18.28
C CYS A 69 15.06 -6.45 16.80
N LYS A 70 15.91 -5.55 16.28
CA LYS A 70 15.85 -5.10 14.87
C LYS A 70 15.93 -6.25 13.87
N HIS A 71 16.79 -7.24 14.12
CA HIS A 71 16.97 -8.38 13.23
C HIS A 71 15.75 -9.31 13.21
N GLY A 72 15.18 -9.60 14.39
CA GLY A 72 13.95 -10.35 14.49
C GLY A 72 12.79 -9.64 13.80
N ALA A 73 12.71 -8.31 13.94
CA ALA A 73 11.68 -7.52 13.28
C ALA A 73 11.82 -7.59 11.75
N ALA A 74 13.05 -7.44 11.25
CA ALA A 74 13.35 -7.57 9.82
C ALA A 74 13.04 -8.99 9.29
N LEU A 75 13.34 -10.05 10.05
CA LEU A 75 12.95 -11.41 9.68
C LEU A 75 11.43 -11.58 9.63
N LEU A 76 10.71 -11.11 10.64
CA LEU A 76 9.24 -11.18 10.67
C LEU A 76 8.62 -10.40 9.51
N ALA A 77 9.20 -9.26 9.14
CA ALA A 77 8.78 -8.52 7.96
C ALA A 77 9.06 -9.30 6.67
N ARG A 78 10.26 -9.89 6.57
CA ARG A 78 10.67 -10.69 5.40
C ARG A 78 9.77 -11.91 5.17
N VAL A 79 9.34 -12.58 6.23
CA VAL A 79 8.44 -13.75 6.15
C VAL A 79 6.95 -13.37 6.18
N GLY A 80 6.61 -12.08 6.11
CA GLY A 80 5.24 -11.59 6.02
C GLY A 80 4.42 -11.67 7.32
N ARG A 81 5.08 -11.85 8.47
CA ARG A 81 4.43 -11.89 9.80
C ARG A 81 4.36 -10.54 10.49
N LEU A 82 5.10 -9.55 10.00
CA LEU A 82 5.07 -8.17 10.50
C LEU A 82 4.95 -7.23 9.30
N ALA A 83 3.75 -6.68 9.09
CA ALA A 83 3.56 -5.63 8.12
C ALA A 83 4.13 -4.32 8.67
N LEU A 84 4.89 -3.59 7.85
CA LEU A 84 5.06 -2.16 8.08
C LEU A 84 3.69 -1.53 7.94
N GLU A 85 3.19 -0.90 9.01
CA GLU A 85 2.16 0.11 8.84
C GLU A 85 2.79 1.23 8.02
N THR A 86 2.57 1.13 6.71
CA THR A 86 2.83 2.21 5.77
C THR A 86 1.75 3.23 6.10
N GLU A 87 2.15 4.48 6.35
CA GLU A 87 1.22 5.60 6.47
C GLU A 87 0.19 5.49 5.33
N PRO A 88 -1.13 5.59 5.59
CA PRO A 88 -2.13 5.43 4.56
C PRO A 88 -1.80 6.40 3.43
N GLU A 89 -1.53 5.86 2.24
CA GLU A 89 -1.30 6.65 1.05
C GLU A 89 -2.48 7.63 0.94
N PRO A 90 -2.24 8.96 0.84
CA PRO A 90 -3.33 9.91 0.64
C PRO A 90 -4.14 9.40 -0.56
N PRO A 91 -5.49 9.41 -0.49
CA PRO A 91 -6.30 8.80 -1.52
C PRO A 91 -5.85 9.36 -2.86
N THR A 92 -5.35 8.49 -3.74
CA THR A 92 -5.02 8.84 -5.11
C THR A 92 -6.18 9.70 -5.61
N PRO A 93 -5.97 10.99 -5.96
CA PRO A 93 -7.08 11.84 -6.36
C PRO A 93 -7.79 11.11 -7.50
N ALA A 94 -9.06 10.78 -7.27
CA ALA A 94 -9.88 10.07 -8.24
C ALA A 94 -9.66 10.74 -9.59
N ALA A 95 -9.28 9.95 -10.60
CA ALA A 95 -9.13 10.44 -11.96
C ALA A 95 -10.32 11.37 -12.28
N PRO A 96 -10.07 12.57 -12.86
CA PRO A 96 -11.14 13.53 -13.08
C PRO A 96 -12.28 12.83 -13.78
N ALA A 97 -13.46 12.85 -13.16
CA ALA A 97 -14.67 12.27 -13.73
C ALA A 97 -14.83 12.86 -15.13
N VAL A 98 -14.68 12.00 -16.15
CA VAL A 98 -14.85 12.39 -17.54
C VAL A 98 -16.24 13.03 -17.64
N PRO A 99 -16.37 14.26 -18.14
CA PRO A 99 -17.67 14.91 -18.18
C PRO A 99 -18.61 14.05 -19.03
N ALA A 100 -19.72 13.62 -18.43
CA ALA A 100 -20.71 12.80 -19.12
C ALA A 100 -21.23 13.56 -20.35
N VAL A 101 -20.78 13.15 -21.53
CA VAL A 101 -21.30 13.65 -22.80
C VAL A 101 -22.68 13.03 -23.04
N CYS A 102 -23.61 13.82 -23.55
CA CYS A 102 -24.93 13.30 -23.89
C CYS A 102 -24.80 12.28 -25.01
N ALA A 103 -25.09 11.00 -24.73
CA ALA A 103 -25.01 9.90 -25.69
C ALA A 103 -25.89 10.08 -26.95
N THR A 104 -26.87 11.00 -26.91
CA THR A 104 -27.75 11.29 -28.05
C THR A 104 -27.18 12.36 -28.99
N CYS A 105 -26.29 13.24 -28.52
CA CYS A 105 -25.74 14.32 -29.33
C CYS A 105 -24.21 14.46 -29.25
N ASP A 106 -23.51 13.57 -28.56
CA ASP A 106 -22.07 13.61 -28.29
C ASP A 106 -21.60 14.99 -27.79
N GLY A 107 -22.42 15.61 -26.92
CA GLY A 107 -22.14 16.94 -26.37
C GLY A 107 -22.43 18.12 -27.31
N LYS A 108 -22.90 17.88 -28.54
CA LYS A 108 -23.17 18.95 -29.53
C LYS A 108 -24.45 19.75 -29.27
N ARG A 109 -25.31 19.32 -28.33
CA ARG A 109 -26.61 19.94 -27.95
C ARG A 109 -27.67 20.08 -29.05
N TRP A 110 -27.38 19.61 -30.27
CA TRP A 110 -28.28 19.59 -31.41
C TRP A 110 -28.22 18.23 -32.11
N VAL A 111 -29.33 17.79 -32.69
CA VAL A 111 -29.39 16.57 -33.51
C VAL A 111 -30.10 16.85 -34.82
N TYR A 112 -29.70 16.14 -35.87
CA TYR A 112 -30.42 16.12 -37.14
C TYR A 112 -31.37 14.93 -37.11
N LYS A 113 -32.67 15.19 -37.26
CA LYS A 113 -33.67 14.13 -37.39
C LYS A 113 -34.31 14.20 -38.76
N HIS A 114 -34.51 13.04 -39.37
CA HIS A 114 -35.34 12.92 -40.57
C HIS A 114 -36.78 13.29 -40.19
N SER A 115 -37.38 14.24 -40.92
CA SER A 115 -38.81 14.48 -40.79
C SER A 115 -39.56 13.25 -41.31
N ARG A 116 -40.48 12.71 -40.52
CA ARG A 116 -41.37 11.62 -40.98
C ARG A 116 -42.43 12.07 -41.99
N TYR A 117 -42.58 13.38 -42.22
CA TYR A 117 -43.66 13.95 -43.03
C TYR A 117 -43.18 14.93 -44.13
N GLY A 118 -41.90 14.87 -44.51
CA GLY A 118 -41.36 15.61 -45.67
C GLY A 118 -39.87 15.37 -45.86
N ASP A 119 -39.37 15.49 -47.09
CA ASP A 119 -37.97 15.23 -47.49
C ASP A 119 -37.00 16.30 -46.95
N GLY A 120 -36.80 16.32 -45.63
CA GLY A 120 -35.93 17.28 -44.98
C GLY A 120 -35.37 16.78 -43.64
N PHE A 121 -34.11 17.13 -43.39
CA PHE A 121 -33.48 17.00 -42.08
C PHE A 121 -33.82 18.23 -41.26
N PHE A 122 -34.52 18.04 -40.13
CA PHE A 122 -34.73 19.12 -39.18
C PHE A 122 -33.55 19.19 -38.21
N ARG A 123 -32.95 20.38 -38.06
CA ARG A 123 -31.96 20.67 -37.03
C ARG A 123 -32.68 21.17 -35.78
N GLY A 124 -32.77 20.31 -34.76
CA GLY A 124 -33.45 20.63 -33.50
C GLY A 124 -32.54 20.51 -32.28
N PRO A 125 -32.89 21.16 -31.15
CA PRO A 125 -32.18 20.96 -29.90
C PRO A 125 -32.29 19.49 -29.48
N CYS A 126 -31.22 18.94 -28.90
CA CYS A 126 -31.20 17.54 -28.47
C CYS A 126 -32.26 17.34 -27.38
N PRO A 127 -33.29 16.50 -27.59
CA PRO A 127 -34.35 16.32 -26.59
C PRO A 127 -33.85 15.71 -25.28
N ALA A 128 -32.71 15.01 -25.29
CA ALA A 128 -32.04 14.51 -24.10
C ALA A 128 -31.22 15.59 -23.35
N CYS A 129 -30.98 16.76 -23.96
CA CYS A 129 -30.31 17.90 -23.33
C CYS A 129 -31.25 19.05 -22.96
N VAL A 130 -32.46 19.09 -23.53
CA VAL A 130 -33.54 19.99 -23.10
C VAL A 130 -34.13 19.40 -21.80
N PRO A 131 -34.60 20.20 -20.82
CA PRO A 131 -35.09 19.69 -19.54
C PRO A 131 -36.40 18.89 -19.70
N SER A 132 -36.26 17.65 -20.14
CA SER A 132 -37.25 16.58 -20.01
C SER A 132 -36.49 15.30 -19.68
N ALA A 133 -36.29 15.10 -18.38
CA ALA A 133 -35.87 13.89 -17.66
C ALA A 133 -35.49 12.65 -18.49
N PHE A 134 -34.21 12.46 -18.81
CA PHE A 134 -33.64 11.13 -19.08
C PHE A 134 -32.21 11.02 -18.53
N PRO A 135 -31.80 9.88 -17.95
CA PRO A 135 -30.47 9.72 -17.37
C PRO A 135 -29.39 9.60 -18.46
N LEU A 136 -28.29 10.34 -18.27
CA LEU A 136 -27.06 10.25 -19.07
C LEU A 136 -26.41 8.87 -18.85
N ARG A 137 -25.86 8.27 -19.91
CA ARG A 137 -25.01 7.06 -19.83
C ARG A 137 -23.55 7.45 -19.59
N PRO A 138 -22.77 6.67 -18.83
CA PRO A 138 -21.32 6.81 -18.79
C PRO A 138 -20.71 6.39 -20.14
N ALA A 139 -19.72 7.15 -20.61
CA ALA A 139 -18.94 6.82 -21.79
C ALA A 139 -18.03 5.61 -21.50
N ALA A 140 -17.96 4.66 -22.44
CA ALA A 140 -17.11 3.48 -22.38
C ALA A 140 -15.66 3.81 -22.79
#